data_AF-A0AAD6Z6V9-F1
#
_entry.id   AF-A0AAD6Z6V9-F1
#
_cell.length_a   1.000
_cell.length_b   1.000
_cell.length_c   1.000
_cell.angle_alpha   90.00
_cell.angle_beta   90.00
_cell.angle_gamma   90.00
#
_symmetry.space_group_name_H-M   'P 1'
#
loop_
_entity.id
_entity.type
_entity.pdbx_description
1 polymer ?
#
loop_
_entity_poly.entity_id
_entity_poly.type
_entity_poly.pdbx_seq_one_letter_code
_entity_poly.pdbx_strand_id
1 'polypeptide(L)'
;MDTLTEVMPGPVNPDGPATPDAIKAINHVGQPHLSVPYLIITVGVVSEEQLKVTPVGNWSTYTSETYKKKEFAKDSKYNFLIISPKNDPVFAANFPVYIAALKKQQNSVSKTGIDKWLLAKDGSDDAIRFSFKVFKPKTATNSDTDINIKMWPVPTECRDELAKIAGSHVIRPFMVYDTDGSIVEPLDIPSKLLGALVECSFGIIHYHFGTDDSFSECKASEEPEGSSSKHVNTSEAEIVSKDGDNDKDAETVENELEKDAHDKGKTHA
;
A
#
# COMPACT_ATOMS: atom_id res chain seq x y z
N MET A 1 48.91 -0.85 3.60
CA MET A 1 47.93 0.05 4.22
C MET A 1 47.50 1.00 3.12
N ASP A 2 46.50 0.60 2.35
CA ASP A 2 46.04 1.35 1.18
C ASP A 2 44.82 2.17 1.58
N THR A 3 44.95 3.49 1.48
CA THR A 3 43.88 4.46 1.66
C THR A 3 43.12 4.62 0.34
N LEU A 4 41.87 4.15 0.32
CA LEU A 4 40.90 4.47 -0.73
C LEU A 4 40.31 5.85 -0.43
N THR A 5 40.67 6.84 -1.23
CA THR A 5 39.96 8.13 -1.31
C THR A 5 38.70 7.95 -2.15
N GLU A 6 37.55 7.94 -1.49
CA GLU A 6 36.23 7.98 -2.11
C GLU A 6 35.92 9.43 -2.52
N VAL A 7 35.73 9.64 -3.83
CA VAL A 7 35.35 10.94 -4.40
C VAL A 7 33.85 11.10 -4.25
N MET A 8 33.41 11.97 -3.35
CA MET A 8 31.99 12.31 -3.22
C MET A 8 31.52 13.16 -4.42
N PRO A 9 30.32 12.93 -4.98
CA PRO A 9 29.74 13.83 -5.95
C PRO A 9 29.40 15.17 -5.27
N GLY A 10 29.81 16.26 -5.92
CA GLY A 10 29.58 17.62 -5.44
C GLY A 10 28.09 18.02 -5.44
N PRO A 11 27.75 19.16 -4.80
CA PRO A 11 26.38 19.60 -4.60
C PRO A 11 25.64 19.85 -5.93
N VAL A 12 24.41 19.35 -6.00
CA VAL A 12 23.50 19.54 -7.13
C VAL A 12 22.99 20.97 -7.10
N ASN A 13 23.16 21.68 -8.23
CA ASN A 13 22.72 23.05 -8.43
C ASN A 13 21.18 23.10 -8.55
N PRO A 14 20.45 23.78 -7.65
CA PRO A 14 18.99 23.78 -7.62
C PRO A 14 18.32 24.57 -8.76
N ASP A 15 19.08 25.35 -9.54
CA ASP A 15 18.53 26.23 -10.58
C ASP A 15 18.69 25.68 -12.02
N GLY A 16 18.97 24.39 -12.18
CA GLY A 16 19.06 23.74 -13.49
C GLY A 16 17.68 23.32 -14.04
N PRO A 17 17.36 23.57 -15.34
CA PRO A 17 16.17 22.99 -15.94
C PRO A 17 16.24 21.47 -15.87
N ALA A 18 15.13 20.83 -15.47
CA ALA A 18 15.02 19.37 -15.39
C ALA A 18 15.58 18.73 -16.67
N THR A 19 16.67 17.98 -16.55
CA THR A 19 17.36 17.42 -17.72
C THR A 19 16.52 16.30 -18.35
N PRO A 20 16.50 16.19 -19.70
CA PRO A 20 15.77 15.15 -20.44
C PRO A 20 16.15 13.70 -20.10
N ASP A 21 17.22 13.48 -19.33
CA ASP A 21 17.74 12.15 -19.04
C ASP A 21 16.89 11.37 -18.03
N ALA A 22 16.07 12.04 -17.22
CA ALA A 22 15.07 11.37 -16.37
C ALA A 22 13.96 10.67 -17.18
N ILE A 23 13.82 10.97 -18.48
CA ILE A 23 12.75 10.45 -19.36
C ILE A 23 13.22 9.29 -20.25
N LYS A 24 14.53 8.97 -20.29
CA LYS A 24 15.09 8.08 -21.33
C LYS A 24 15.06 6.57 -21.06
N ALA A 25 14.54 6.11 -19.93
CA ALA A 25 14.58 4.69 -19.54
C ALA A 25 13.39 3.81 -19.98
N ILE A 26 12.56 4.25 -20.95
CA ILE A 26 11.25 3.61 -21.23
C ILE A 26 11.29 2.47 -22.28
N ASN A 27 12.39 2.22 -23.00
CA ASN A 27 12.34 1.34 -24.20
C ASN A 27 13.36 0.18 -24.22
N HIS A 28 13.31 -0.78 -23.29
CA HIS A 28 13.97 -2.09 -23.49
C HIS A 28 13.02 -3.26 -23.26
N VAL A 29 12.68 -3.95 -24.35
CA VAL A 29 11.87 -5.17 -24.40
C VAL A 29 12.80 -6.35 -24.62
N GLY A 30 12.72 -7.37 -23.75
CA GLY A 30 13.24 -8.70 -24.04
C GLY A 30 14.19 -9.31 -23.01
N GLN A 31 13.72 -9.56 -21.78
CA GLN A 31 14.08 -10.70 -20.90
C GLN A 31 13.06 -10.70 -19.73
N PRO A 32 12.64 -11.86 -19.18
CA PRO A 32 11.85 -11.92 -17.95
C PRO A 32 12.78 -11.64 -16.75
N HIS A 33 13.36 -10.45 -16.73
CA HIS A 33 14.03 -9.94 -15.55
C HIS A 33 12.95 -9.52 -14.56
N LEU A 34 13.10 -9.92 -13.31
CA LEU A 34 12.52 -9.17 -12.20
C LEU A 34 12.89 -7.70 -12.44
N SER A 35 11.90 -6.89 -12.79
CA SER A 35 12.12 -5.52 -13.22
C SER A 35 12.80 -4.77 -12.09
N VAL A 36 13.98 -4.21 -12.36
CA VAL A 36 14.66 -3.29 -11.44
C VAL A 36 13.62 -2.24 -11.04
N PRO A 37 13.37 -2.02 -9.73
CA PRO A 37 12.35 -1.08 -9.31
C PRO A 37 12.67 0.30 -9.86
N TYR A 38 11.70 0.91 -10.51
CA TYR A 38 11.82 2.31 -10.91
C TYR A 38 11.67 3.17 -9.66
N LEU A 39 12.77 3.75 -9.19
CA LEU A 39 12.76 4.69 -8.08
C LEU A 39 12.15 6.01 -8.53
N ILE A 40 11.11 6.45 -7.84
CA ILE A 40 10.41 7.70 -8.07
C ILE A 40 10.52 8.53 -6.80
N ILE A 41 10.88 9.79 -6.98
CA ILE A 41 10.89 10.81 -5.93
C ILE A 41 9.83 11.84 -6.30
N THR A 42 8.95 12.15 -5.36
CA THR A 42 7.89 13.15 -5.55
C THR A 42 7.79 14.03 -4.32
N VAL A 43 7.45 15.30 -4.53
CA VAL A 43 7.24 16.26 -3.44
C VAL A 43 5.76 16.63 -3.40
N GLY A 44 5.16 16.60 -2.23
CA GLY A 44 3.76 16.93 -2.02
C GLY A 44 3.44 17.28 -0.57
N VAL A 45 2.22 17.72 -0.31
CA VAL A 45 1.72 17.96 1.05
C VAL A 45 0.92 16.76 1.50
N VAL A 46 1.18 16.25 2.71
CA VAL A 46 0.38 15.16 3.28
C VAL A 46 -1.04 15.67 3.59
N SER A 47 -2.05 14.94 3.13
CA SER A 47 -3.46 15.26 3.38
C SER A 47 -3.77 15.31 4.87
N GLU A 48 -4.49 16.36 5.28
CA GLU A 48 -5.00 16.48 6.64
C GLU A 48 -6.18 15.53 6.91
N GLU A 49 -6.92 15.16 5.87
CA GLU A 49 -8.11 14.29 5.99
C GLU A 49 -7.74 12.80 5.96
N GLN A 50 -6.70 12.45 5.20
CA GLN A 50 -6.35 11.07 4.90
C GLN A 50 -4.96 10.72 5.43
N LEU A 51 -4.82 10.71 6.76
CA LEU A 51 -3.60 10.29 7.46
C LEU A 51 -3.89 9.20 8.50
N LYS A 52 -3.44 7.97 8.24
CA LYS A 52 -3.55 6.79 9.11
C LYS A 52 -2.19 6.12 9.24
N VAL A 53 -1.30 6.76 9.99
CA VAL A 53 0.11 6.36 10.13
C VAL A 53 0.51 6.00 11.57
N THR A 54 -0.47 5.74 12.44
CA THR A 54 -0.22 5.36 13.85
C THR A 54 0.45 3.98 13.94
N PRO A 55 1.00 3.58 15.11
CA PRO A 55 1.58 2.25 15.31
C PRO A 55 0.64 1.06 15.03
N VAL A 56 -0.67 1.28 14.91
CA VAL A 56 -1.67 0.27 14.49
C VAL A 56 -2.20 0.49 13.07
N GLY A 57 -1.68 1.49 12.36
CA GLY A 57 -2.11 1.91 11.04
C GLY A 57 -3.57 2.38 11.04
N ASN A 58 -4.36 1.85 10.12
CA ASN A 58 -5.80 2.07 9.99
C ASN A 58 -6.65 0.95 10.62
N TRP A 59 -6.06 0.08 11.44
CA TRP A 59 -6.81 -0.95 12.14
C TRP A 59 -7.71 -0.34 13.22
N SER A 60 -8.89 -0.91 13.41
CA SER A 60 -9.88 -0.46 14.38
C SER A 60 -10.56 -1.66 15.03
N THR A 61 -10.80 -1.58 16.33
CA THR A 61 -11.62 -2.56 17.08
C THR A 61 -13.11 -2.44 16.77
N TYR A 62 -13.56 -1.29 16.27
CA TYR A 62 -14.94 -1.08 15.83
C TYR A 62 -15.23 -1.94 14.59
N THR A 63 -15.86 -3.09 14.83
CA THR A 63 -16.61 -3.84 13.82
C THR A 63 -18.08 -3.51 14.02
N SER A 64 -18.74 -2.81 13.08
CA SER A 64 -20.20 -2.91 13.02
C SER A 64 -20.56 -4.36 12.66
N GLU A 65 -21.75 -4.81 13.04
CA GLU A 65 -22.23 -6.19 12.80
C GLU A 65 -22.12 -6.64 11.32
N THR A 66 -22.04 -5.67 10.39
CA THR A 66 -21.86 -5.84 8.95
C THR A 66 -20.41 -6.07 8.48
N TYR A 67 -19.39 -5.74 9.26
CA TYR A 67 -17.99 -5.95 8.86
C TYR A 67 -17.41 -7.21 9.49
N LYS A 68 -16.87 -8.08 8.62
CA LYS A 68 -16.07 -9.26 9.01
C LYS A 68 -15.03 -8.85 10.06
N LYS A 69 -14.78 -9.75 11.02
CA LYS A 69 -13.75 -9.59 12.06
C LYS A 69 -12.41 -9.23 11.41
N LYS A 70 -11.93 -8.01 11.65
CA LYS A 70 -10.62 -7.56 11.17
C LYS A 70 -9.51 -8.31 11.91
N GLU A 71 -8.53 -8.82 11.18
CA GLU A 71 -7.34 -9.46 11.73
C GLU A 71 -6.24 -8.42 11.93
N PHE A 72 -5.75 -8.27 13.17
CA PHE A 72 -4.79 -7.22 13.53
C PHE A 72 -3.57 -7.17 12.60
N ALA A 73 -2.88 -8.29 12.38
CA ALA A 73 -1.70 -8.32 11.50
C ALA A 73 -2.02 -8.03 10.02
N LYS A 74 -3.16 -8.51 9.52
CA LYS A 74 -3.52 -8.45 8.11
C LYS A 74 -4.07 -7.10 7.69
N ASP A 75 -4.85 -6.49 8.58
CA ASP A 75 -5.63 -5.30 8.30
C ASP A 75 -4.96 -4.01 8.81
N SER A 76 -3.93 -4.10 9.68
CA SER A 76 -3.12 -2.94 10.06
C SER A 76 -2.25 -2.47 8.89
N LYS A 77 -2.67 -1.37 8.27
CA LYS A 77 -1.94 -0.73 7.17
C LYS A 77 -1.73 0.73 7.48
N TYR A 78 -0.52 1.21 7.24
CA TYR A 78 -0.32 2.63 7.08
C TYR A 78 -1.02 3.09 5.80
N ASN A 79 -1.70 4.22 5.86
CA ASN A 79 -2.32 4.84 4.71
C ASN A 79 -2.17 6.35 4.82
N PHE A 80 -1.67 6.98 3.78
CA PHE A 80 -1.69 8.43 3.66
C PHE A 80 -1.80 8.85 2.19
N LEU A 81 -2.31 10.06 1.99
CA LEU A 81 -2.30 10.73 0.69
C LEU A 81 -1.30 11.87 0.71
N ILE A 82 -0.65 12.10 -0.43
CA ILE A 82 -0.03 13.39 -0.74
C ILE A 82 -0.82 14.11 -1.83
N ILE A 83 -1.04 15.40 -1.63
CA ILE A 83 -1.75 16.31 -2.52
C ILE A 83 -0.79 17.39 -3.04
N SER A 84 -1.26 18.16 -4.02
CA SER A 84 -0.48 19.24 -4.61
C SER A 84 -0.05 20.26 -3.54
N PRO A 85 1.24 20.64 -3.48
CA PRO A 85 1.74 21.63 -2.55
C PRO A 85 1.37 23.05 -3.02
N LYS A 86 0.06 23.38 -3.02
CA LYS A 86 -0.51 24.61 -3.63
C LYS A 86 0.13 25.91 -3.13
N ASN A 87 0.62 25.91 -1.89
CA ASN A 87 1.24 27.09 -1.26
C ASN A 87 2.74 27.24 -1.61
N ASP A 88 3.33 26.27 -2.29
CA ASP A 88 4.71 26.31 -2.76
C ASP A 88 4.74 26.37 -4.31
N PRO A 89 4.98 27.53 -4.91
CA PRO A 89 4.95 27.68 -6.38
C PRO A 89 5.95 26.80 -7.12
N VAL A 90 7.10 26.48 -6.49
CA VAL A 90 8.17 25.69 -7.13
C VAL A 90 7.70 24.25 -7.29
N PHE A 91 7.12 23.66 -6.25
CA PHE A 91 6.64 22.27 -6.32
C PHE A 91 5.24 22.15 -6.92
N ALA A 92 4.37 23.15 -6.76
CA ALA A 92 3.00 23.15 -7.28
C ALA A 92 2.97 23.00 -8.81
N ALA A 93 3.91 23.62 -9.53
CA ALA A 93 4.00 23.52 -10.99
C ALA A 93 4.37 22.10 -11.47
N ASN A 94 5.14 21.35 -10.67
CA ASN A 94 5.63 20.01 -11.02
C ASN A 94 4.61 18.92 -10.69
N PHE A 95 3.76 19.13 -9.68
CA PHE A 95 2.82 18.10 -9.21
C PHE A 95 1.87 17.57 -10.32
N PRO A 96 1.24 18.40 -11.17
CA PRO A 96 0.42 17.92 -12.28
C PRO A 96 1.19 17.07 -13.29
N VAL A 97 2.48 17.36 -13.49
CA VAL A 97 3.36 16.58 -14.39
C VAL A 97 3.56 15.17 -13.82
N TYR A 98 3.82 15.06 -12.51
CA TYR A 98 3.92 13.76 -11.83
C TYR A 98 2.61 12.97 -11.91
N ILE A 99 1.47 13.61 -11.64
CA ILE A 99 0.15 12.96 -11.75
C ILE A 99 -0.11 12.46 -13.17
N ALA A 100 0.16 13.27 -14.19
CA ALA A 100 -0.03 12.88 -15.58
C ALA A 100 0.87 11.70 -15.97
N ALA A 101 2.13 11.70 -15.53
CA ALA A 101 3.06 10.61 -15.78
C ALA A 101 2.62 9.31 -15.08
N LEU A 102 2.28 9.37 -13.79
CA LEU A 102 1.78 8.22 -13.03
C LEU A 102 0.47 7.67 -13.63
N LYS A 103 -0.43 8.56 -14.07
CA LYS A 103 -1.69 8.16 -14.73
C LYS A 103 -1.43 7.44 -16.04
N LYS A 104 -0.48 7.92 -16.84
CA LYS A 104 -0.06 7.23 -18.07
C LYS A 104 0.51 5.84 -17.76
N GLN A 105 1.35 5.71 -16.73
CA GLN A 105 1.90 4.42 -16.32
C GLN A 105 0.83 3.47 -15.83
N GLN A 106 -0.05 3.94 -14.92
CA GLN A 106 -1.18 3.17 -14.41
C GLN A 106 -2.07 2.67 -15.57
N ASN A 107 -2.38 3.53 -16.55
CA ASN A 107 -3.15 3.17 -17.74
C ASN A 107 -2.46 2.15 -18.66
N SER A 108 -1.12 2.15 -18.71
CA SER A 108 -0.35 1.20 -19.53
C SER A 108 -0.30 -0.20 -18.92
N VAL A 109 -0.33 -0.29 -17.59
CA VAL A 109 -0.36 -1.54 -16.83
C VAL A 109 -1.79 -2.07 -16.68
N SER A 110 -2.79 -1.18 -16.68
CA SER A 110 -4.19 -1.53 -16.46
C SER A 110 -4.83 -2.18 -17.69
N LYS A 111 -4.83 -3.50 -17.73
CA LYS A 111 -5.84 -4.29 -18.47
C LYS A 111 -6.83 -5.01 -17.53
N THR A 112 -6.60 -4.98 -16.23
CA THR A 112 -7.44 -5.60 -15.21
C THR A 112 -8.18 -4.51 -14.43
N GLY A 113 -9.49 -4.69 -14.16
CA GLY A 113 -10.36 -3.71 -13.49
C GLY A 113 -10.06 -3.45 -12.00
N ILE A 114 -8.82 -3.70 -11.56
CA ILE A 114 -8.32 -3.50 -10.18
C ILE A 114 -7.43 -2.23 -10.14
N ASP A 115 -7.69 -1.31 -11.07
CA ASP A 115 -6.81 -0.30 -11.63
C ASP A 115 -6.60 0.98 -10.79
N LYS A 116 -7.10 1.07 -9.55
CA LYS A 116 -7.34 2.38 -8.89
C LYS A 116 -6.76 2.55 -7.48
N TRP A 117 -5.52 2.09 -7.26
CA TRP A 117 -4.95 2.14 -5.90
C TRP A 117 -3.84 3.16 -5.68
N LEU A 118 -3.04 3.52 -6.70
CA LEU A 118 -1.95 4.49 -6.53
C LEU A 118 -2.43 5.93 -6.62
N LEU A 119 -3.24 6.27 -7.63
CA LEU A 119 -3.86 7.59 -7.74
C LEU A 119 -5.23 7.60 -7.06
N ALA A 120 -5.49 8.64 -6.27
CA ALA A 120 -6.73 8.84 -5.53
C ALA A 120 -7.22 10.29 -5.68
N LYS A 121 -8.37 10.58 -5.06
CA LYS A 121 -8.89 11.93 -4.90
C LYS A 121 -8.91 12.29 -3.42
N ASP A 122 -8.60 13.55 -3.13
CA ASP A 122 -8.83 14.18 -1.83
C ASP A 122 -9.71 15.41 -2.07
N GLY A 123 -11.01 15.29 -1.78
CA GLY A 123 -12.02 16.19 -2.31
C GLY A 123 -11.98 16.26 -3.85
N SER A 124 -11.71 17.44 -4.40
CA SER A 124 -11.56 17.66 -5.85
C SER A 124 -10.15 17.41 -6.38
N ASP A 125 -9.15 17.40 -5.50
CA ASP A 125 -7.73 17.38 -5.88
C ASP A 125 -7.26 15.97 -6.24
N ASP A 126 -6.38 15.87 -7.23
CA ASP A 126 -5.64 14.63 -7.50
C ASP A 126 -4.62 14.39 -6.39
N ALA A 127 -4.53 13.13 -5.95
CA ALA A 127 -3.66 12.72 -4.87
C ALA A 127 -2.91 11.43 -5.22
N ILE A 128 -1.73 11.24 -4.61
CA ILE A 128 -0.98 9.98 -4.66
C ILE A 128 -1.19 9.27 -3.32
N ARG A 129 -1.67 8.03 -3.38
CA ARG A 129 -1.96 7.19 -2.21
C ARG A 129 -0.80 6.26 -1.93
N PHE A 130 -0.37 6.25 -0.68
CA PHE A 130 0.58 5.28 -0.16
C PHE A 130 -0.12 4.35 0.81
N SER A 131 0.05 3.04 0.61
CA SER A 131 -0.48 2.02 1.51
C SER A 131 0.49 0.86 1.67
N PHE A 132 0.82 0.52 2.91
CA PHE A 132 1.67 -0.62 3.22
C PHE A 132 1.36 -1.18 4.60
N LYS A 133 1.58 -2.48 4.76
CA LYS A 133 1.30 -3.19 6.02
C LYS A 133 2.26 -2.76 7.13
N VAL A 134 1.70 -2.62 8.34
CA VAL A 134 2.45 -2.40 9.59
C VAL A 134 3.18 -3.68 9.99
N PHE A 135 2.54 -4.84 9.82
CA PHE A 135 3.07 -6.14 10.19
C PHE A 135 3.33 -7.00 8.95
N LYS A 136 4.39 -7.80 8.99
CA LYS A 136 4.71 -8.79 7.96
C LYS A 136 4.99 -10.16 8.60
N PRO A 137 4.66 -11.27 7.93
CA PRO A 137 5.06 -12.58 8.41
C PRO A 137 6.57 -12.67 8.61
N LYS A 138 6.98 -13.37 9.65
CA LYS A 138 8.38 -13.75 9.83
C LYS A 138 8.80 -14.72 8.75
N THR A 139 9.99 -14.51 8.22
CA THR A 139 10.72 -15.37 7.30
C THR A 139 12.09 -15.65 7.92
N ALA A 140 12.80 -16.65 7.39
CA ALA A 140 14.17 -16.94 7.83
C ALA A 140 15.12 -15.74 7.63
N THR A 141 14.77 -14.77 6.77
CA THR A 141 15.59 -13.62 6.41
C THR A 141 15.24 -12.33 7.16
N ASN A 142 14.10 -12.29 7.86
CA ASN A 142 13.63 -11.09 8.54
C ASN A 142 13.26 -11.33 10.03
N SER A 143 13.59 -12.50 10.58
CA SER A 143 13.28 -12.85 11.97
C SER A 143 13.99 -11.94 12.98
N ASP A 144 15.12 -11.38 12.58
CA ASP A 144 16.06 -10.64 13.42
C ASP A 144 15.97 -9.13 13.14
N THR A 145 14.77 -8.58 13.03
CA THR A 145 14.63 -7.13 13.01
C THR A 145 15.09 -6.55 14.34
N ASP A 146 15.86 -5.45 14.32
CA ASP A 146 16.27 -4.72 15.54
C ASP A 146 15.09 -4.21 16.38
N ILE A 147 13.88 -4.19 15.79
CA ILE A 147 12.66 -3.72 16.44
C ILE A 147 11.97 -4.88 17.16
N ASN A 148 11.94 -4.82 18.49
CA ASN A 148 11.20 -5.77 19.31
C ASN A 148 9.69 -5.53 19.20
N ILE A 149 8.97 -6.44 18.55
CA ILE A 149 7.52 -6.35 18.37
C ILE A 149 6.72 -6.21 19.66
N LYS A 150 7.21 -6.76 20.78
CA LYS A 150 6.53 -6.64 22.07
C LYS A 150 6.60 -5.22 22.64
N MET A 151 7.61 -4.45 22.26
CA MET A 151 7.83 -3.06 22.71
C MET A 151 7.21 -2.03 21.76
N TRP A 152 6.61 -2.45 20.65
CA TRP A 152 5.99 -1.54 19.69
C TRP A 152 4.92 -0.67 20.36
N PRO A 153 4.87 0.64 20.11
CA PRO A 153 4.07 1.57 20.89
C PRO A 153 2.58 1.58 20.48
N VAL A 154 1.92 0.42 20.51
CA VAL A 154 0.47 0.34 20.26
C VAL A 154 -0.33 0.85 21.47
N PRO A 155 -1.56 1.37 21.25
CA PRO A 155 -2.51 1.66 22.32
C PRO A 155 -2.76 0.45 23.22
N THR A 156 -3.09 0.68 24.49
CA THR A 156 -3.25 -0.37 25.52
C THR A 156 -4.26 -1.43 25.09
N GLU A 157 -5.37 -1.02 24.50
CA GLU A 157 -6.45 -1.88 23.97
C GLU A 157 -6.00 -2.81 22.83
N CYS A 158 -4.87 -2.52 22.19
CA CYS A 158 -4.31 -3.33 21.10
C CYS A 158 -3.20 -4.29 21.57
N ARG A 159 -2.80 -4.24 22.85
CA ARG A 159 -1.66 -5.00 23.37
C ARG A 159 -1.86 -6.51 23.30
N ASP A 160 -3.07 -6.98 23.57
CA ASP A 160 -3.39 -8.40 23.48
C ASP A 160 -3.32 -8.92 22.04
N GLU A 161 -3.78 -8.12 21.07
CA GLU A 161 -3.69 -8.47 19.66
C GLU A 161 -2.24 -8.47 19.17
N LEU A 162 -1.42 -7.51 19.62
CA LEU A 162 0.01 -7.48 19.36
C LEU A 162 0.72 -8.71 19.93
N ALA A 163 0.38 -9.13 21.15
CA ALA A 163 0.95 -10.31 21.80
C ALA A 163 0.66 -11.60 21.02
N LYS A 164 -0.55 -11.74 20.46
CA LYS A 164 -0.94 -12.89 19.63
C LYS A 164 -0.08 -13.04 18.38
N ILE A 165 0.33 -11.93 17.76
CA ILE A 165 1.09 -11.93 16.50
C ILE A 165 2.61 -11.86 16.70
N ALA A 166 3.08 -11.52 17.91
CA ALA A 166 4.50 -11.32 18.23
C ALA A 166 5.39 -12.53 17.89
N GLY A 167 4.84 -13.74 17.94
CA GLY A 167 5.54 -14.98 17.57
C GLY A 167 5.73 -15.14 16.06
N SER A 168 4.75 -14.73 15.26
CA SER A 168 4.66 -15.04 13.82
C SER A 168 4.95 -13.87 12.89
N HIS A 169 4.99 -12.63 13.42
CA HIS A 169 5.15 -11.42 12.61
C HIS A 169 6.30 -10.53 13.09
N VAL A 170 6.86 -9.74 12.17
CA VAL A 170 7.76 -8.62 12.43
C VAL A 170 7.08 -7.30 12.07
N ILE A 171 7.59 -6.20 12.61
CA ILE A 171 7.13 -4.87 12.27
C ILE A 171 7.87 -4.36 11.05
N ARG A 172 7.12 -3.69 10.18
CA ARG A 172 7.66 -2.81 9.15
C ARG A 172 7.40 -1.38 9.60
N PRO A 173 8.38 -0.69 10.20
CA PRO A 173 8.19 0.68 10.63
C PRO A 173 7.92 1.58 9.41
N PHE A 174 7.12 2.63 9.60
CA PHE A 174 7.05 3.69 8.63
C PHE A 174 8.26 4.60 8.80
N MET A 175 9.17 4.56 7.84
CA MET A 175 10.40 5.36 7.89
C MET A 175 10.07 6.80 7.52
N VAL A 176 10.19 7.70 8.49
CA VAL A 176 10.01 9.14 8.33
C VAL A 176 11.24 9.80 8.91
N TYR A 177 11.80 10.74 8.16
CA TYR A 177 12.96 11.51 8.55
C TYR A 177 12.55 12.98 8.67
N ASP A 178 13.08 13.67 9.67
CA ASP A 178 12.95 15.12 9.77
C ASP A 178 13.94 15.86 8.85
N THR A 179 13.95 17.20 8.93
CA THR A 179 14.82 18.05 8.13
C THR A 179 16.30 17.88 8.43
N ASP A 180 16.64 17.33 9.59
CA ASP A 180 18.02 17.05 10.01
C ASP A 180 18.45 15.62 9.62
N GLY A 181 17.56 14.86 8.96
CA GLY A 181 17.78 13.46 8.59
C GLY A 181 17.62 12.48 9.75
N SER A 182 17.09 12.91 10.89
CA SER A 182 16.86 12.06 12.05
C SER A 182 15.54 11.29 11.91
N ILE A 183 15.52 10.04 12.39
CA ILE A 183 14.31 9.21 12.35
C ILE A 183 13.27 9.79 13.32
N VAL A 184 12.05 9.97 12.83
CA VAL A 184 10.90 10.37 13.66
C VAL A 184 10.32 9.15 14.36
N GLU A 185 10.11 9.25 15.67
CA GLU A 185 9.53 8.17 16.48
C GLU A 185 8.09 7.83 16.03
N PRO A 186 7.68 6.55 16.04
CA PRO A 186 6.38 6.12 15.50
C PRO A 186 5.16 6.82 16.09
N LEU A 187 5.23 7.27 17.35
CA LEU A 187 4.15 8.00 18.01
C LEU A 187 4.04 9.47 17.56
N ASP A 188 5.15 10.06 17.12
CA ASP A 188 5.21 11.47 16.73
C ASP A 188 4.87 11.67 15.25
N ILE A 189 5.03 10.62 14.43
CA ILE A 189 4.78 10.65 12.98
C ILE A 189 3.45 11.31 12.60
N PRO A 190 2.28 10.97 13.20
CA PRO A 190 1.01 11.59 12.81
C PRO A 190 1.03 13.10 12.98
N SER A 191 1.58 13.61 14.08
CA SER A 191 1.64 15.05 14.36
C SER A 191 2.66 15.78 13.47
N LYS A 192 3.74 15.10 13.08
CA LYS A 192 4.81 15.66 12.25
C LYS A 192 4.45 15.67 10.76
N LEU A 193 3.67 14.70 10.31
CA LEU A 193 3.29 14.57 8.90
C LEU A 193 2.02 15.33 8.52
N LEU A 194 1.09 15.55 9.43
CA LEU A 194 -0.19 16.20 9.09
C LEU A 194 0.03 17.58 8.44
N GLY A 195 -0.39 17.74 7.17
CA GLY A 195 -0.21 18.99 6.43
C GLY A 195 1.24 19.33 6.06
N ALA A 196 2.20 18.45 6.33
CA ALA A 196 3.61 18.70 6.07
C ALA A 196 3.96 18.57 4.58
N LEU A 197 4.87 19.42 4.11
CA LEU A 197 5.54 19.25 2.82
C LEU A 197 6.58 18.13 2.95
N VAL A 198 6.45 17.10 2.13
CA VAL A 198 7.29 15.90 2.20
C VAL A 198 7.88 15.54 0.84
N GLU A 199 9.11 15.04 0.87
CA GLU A 199 9.69 14.27 -0.22
C GLU A 199 9.40 12.78 0.02
N CYS A 200 8.72 12.15 -0.94
CA CYS A 200 8.38 10.74 -0.90
C CYS A 200 9.18 9.98 -1.97
N SER A 201 10.02 9.04 -1.50
CA SER A 201 10.75 8.10 -2.35
C SER A 201 10.08 6.73 -2.36
N PHE A 202 9.71 6.22 -3.53
CA PHE A 202 9.08 4.91 -3.66
C PHE A 202 9.45 4.20 -4.97
N GLY A 203 9.43 2.87 -4.96
CA GLY A 203 9.69 2.05 -6.14
C GLY A 203 8.40 1.55 -6.78
N ILE A 204 8.31 1.64 -8.11
CA ILE A 204 7.30 0.91 -8.88
C ILE A 204 7.95 -0.34 -9.47
N ILE A 205 7.38 -1.50 -9.14
CA ILE A 205 7.76 -2.79 -9.72
C ILE A 205 6.62 -3.25 -10.61
N HIS A 206 6.93 -3.50 -11.87
CA HIS A 206 5.98 -4.04 -12.83
C HIS A 206 6.30 -5.52 -13.08
N TYR A 207 5.37 -6.39 -12.69
CA TYR A 207 5.48 -7.82 -12.96
C TYR A 207 4.81 -8.14 -14.29
N HIS A 208 5.58 -8.70 -15.22
CA HIS A 208 5.02 -9.28 -16.44
C HIS A 208 4.77 -10.77 -16.19
N PHE A 209 3.52 -11.13 -15.92
CA PHE A 209 3.11 -12.53 -15.93
C PHE A 209 2.92 -12.93 -17.41
N GLY A 210 3.88 -13.65 -17.97
CA GLY A 210 3.73 -14.20 -19.32
C GLY A 210 2.53 -15.15 -19.36
N THR A 211 1.72 -15.06 -20.42
CA THR A 211 0.65 -16.02 -20.72
C THR A 211 1.20 -17.28 -21.39
N ASP A 212 2.43 -17.68 -21.07
CA ASP A 212 2.98 -18.89 -21.65
C ASP A 212 2.16 -20.06 -21.10
N ASP A 213 1.31 -20.65 -21.94
CA ASP A 213 0.57 -21.91 -21.72
C ASP A 213 1.52 -23.11 -21.45
N SER A 214 2.82 -22.87 -21.39
CA SER A 214 3.84 -23.81 -20.94
C SER A 214 4.15 -23.62 -19.44
N PHE A 215 3.13 -23.59 -18.59
CA PHE A 215 3.27 -24.28 -17.30
C PHE A 215 3.32 -25.78 -17.62
N SER A 216 4.45 -26.23 -18.19
CA SER A 216 4.72 -27.65 -18.27
C SER A 216 4.63 -28.17 -16.85
N GLU A 217 3.71 -29.09 -16.59
CA GLU A 217 3.73 -29.92 -15.40
C GLU A 217 5.19 -30.20 -15.07
N CYS A 218 5.66 -29.69 -13.93
CA CYS A 218 6.79 -30.31 -13.27
C CYS A 218 6.28 -31.70 -12.88
N LYS A 219 6.36 -32.65 -13.82
CA LYS A 219 6.23 -34.06 -13.50
C LYS A 219 7.30 -34.29 -12.47
N ALA A 220 6.86 -34.54 -11.24
CA ALA A 220 7.71 -35.09 -10.20
C ALA A 220 8.43 -36.27 -10.86
N SER A 221 9.74 -36.12 -11.07
CA SER A 221 10.58 -37.25 -11.42
C SER A 221 10.34 -38.28 -10.32
N GLU A 222 9.86 -39.46 -10.69
CA GLU A 222 9.70 -40.59 -9.78
C GLU A 222 10.98 -40.73 -8.95
N GLU A 223 10.84 -40.62 -7.63
CA GLU A 223 11.94 -40.83 -6.71
C GLU A 223 12.46 -42.28 -6.90
N PRO A 224 13.77 -42.50 -7.05
CA PRO A 224 14.32 -43.81 -6.83
C PRO A 224 14.15 -44.15 -5.35
N GLU A 225 13.46 -45.27 -5.08
CA GLU A 225 13.27 -45.79 -3.73
C GLU A 225 14.62 -45.91 -3.01
N GLY A 226 14.75 -45.19 -1.90
CA GLY A 226 15.77 -45.45 -0.89
C GLY A 226 16.69 -44.27 -0.61
N SER A 227 16.34 -43.46 0.40
CA SER A 227 17.19 -43.27 1.58
C SER A 227 16.57 -42.23 2.50
N SER A 228 16.46 -42.61 3.77
CA SER A 228 15.95 -41.83 4.89
C SER A 228 16.81 -40.59 5.16
N SER A 229 16.23 -39.39 5.04
CA SER A 229 16.62 -38.24 5.87
C SER A 229 15.56 -37.14 5.81
N LYS A 230 15.00 -36.78 6.97
CA LYS A 230 13.98 -35.73 7.11
C LYS A 230 14.65 -34.38 7.36
N HIS A 231 14.58 -33.45 6.39
CA HIS A 231 14.45 -32.01 6.66
C HIS A 231 13.91 -31.24 5.43
N VAL A 232 12.74 -30.61 5.65
CA VAL A 232 12.35 -29.21 5.34
C VAL A 232 12.72 -28.59 3.98
N ASN A 233 11.73 -28.21 3.15
CA ASN A 233 11.31 -26.80 2.99
C ASN A 233 10.10 -26.56 2.05
N THR A 234 9.28 -25.59 2.49
CA THR A 234 8.45 -24.58 1.79
C THR A 234 8.00 -24.73 0.33
N SER A 235 6.70 -24.50 0.14
CA SER A 235 6.18 -23.51 -0.82
C SER A 235 4.82 -22.95 -0.40
N GLU A 236 4.68 -21.64 -0.55
CA GLU A 236 3.45 -20.86 -0.38
C GLU A 236 2.49 -21.11 -1.55
N ALA A 237 1.23 -21.40 -1.22
CA ALA A 237 0.06 -21.12 -2.05
C ALA A 237 -1.18 -21.08 -1.13
N GLU A 238 -1.97 -20.01 -1.23
CA GLU A 238 -3.41 -20.05 -1.55
C GLU A 238 -4.09 -18.69 -1.26
N ILE A 239 -4.49 -18.02 -2.34
CA ILE A 239 -5.83 -17.45 -2.41
C ILE A 239 -6.61 -18.42 -3.31
N VAL A 240 -7.50 -19.20 -2.71
CA VAL A 240 -8.51 -19.99 -3.43
C VAL A 240 -9.77 -19.16 -3.58
N SER A 241 -10.18 -18.99 -4.83
CA SER A 241 -11.53 -18.59 -5.24
C SER A 241 -12.52 -19.71 -4.96
N LYS A 242 -13.73 -19.35 -4.54
CA LYS A 242 -14.92 -20.12 -4.88
C LYS A 242 -15.87 -19.19 -5.61
N ASP A 243 -15.90 -19.36 -6.92
CA ASP A 243 -17.07 -19.02 -7.73
C ASP A 243 -18.21 -19.95 -7.30
N GLY A 244 -19.38 -19.35 -7.10
CA GLY A 244 -20.64 -20.05 -6.98
C GLY A 244 -21.61 -19.34 -7.90
N ASP A 245 -21.63 -19.78 -9.15
CA ASP A 245 -22.75 -19.60 -10.05
C ASP A 245 -24.04 -20.06 -9.36
N ASN A 246 -25.05 -19.20 -9.41
CA ASN A 246 -26.41 -19.66 -9.63
C ASN A 246 -27.21 -18.50 -10.25
N ASP A 247 -27.36 -18.59 -11.56
CA ASP A 247 -28.56 -18.10 -12.25
C ASP A 247 -29.80 -18.62 -11.52
N LYS A 248 -30.82 -17.77 -11.33
CA LYS A 248 -32.12 -17.95 -12.00
C LYS A 248 -33.20 -16.98 -11.51
N ASP A 249 -33.96 -16.58 -12.52
CA ASP A 249 -35.38 -16.22 -12.55
C ASP A 249 -35.80 -14.80 -12.16
N ALA A 250 -36.12 -14.06 -13.22
CA ALA A 250 -37.04 -12.94 -13.23
C ALA A 250 -38.47 -13.43 -12.96
N GLU A 251 -39.23 -12.71 -12.14
CA GLU A 251 -40.67 -12.58 -12.34
C GLU A 251 -41.19 -11.26 -11.76
N THR A 252 -41.88 -10.51 -12.63
CA THR A 252 -42.66 -9.31 -12.35
C THR A 252 -44.00 -9.71 -11.75
N VAL A 253 -44.42 -9.10 -10.64
CA VAL A 253 -45.85 -9.05 -10.25
C VAL A 253 -46.19 -7.65 -9.73
N GLU A 254 -47.16 -7.03 -10.40
CA GLU A 254 -47.84 -5.80 -10.01
C GLU A 254 -48.88 -6.02 -8.89
N ASN A 255 -49.29 -4.89 -8.31
CA ASN A 255 -50.62 -4.57 -7.76
C ASN A 255 -50.94 -4.67 -6.26
N GLU A 256 -51.26 -3.46 -5.77
CA GLU A 256 -52.46 -3.03 -5.00
C GLU A 256 -52.69 -3.54 -3.57
N LEU A 257 -52.81 -2.58 -2.64
CA LEU A 257 -53.97 -2.32 -1.76
C LEU A 257 -53.60 -1.16 -0.81
N GLU A 258 -54.05 0.08 -1.07
CA GLU A 258 -55.30 0.72 -0.60
C GLU A 258 -55.43 0.92 0.92
N LYS A 259 -55.76 2.18 1.27
CA LYS A 259 -56.57 2.66 2.42
C LYS A 259 -55.86 2.62 3.79
N ASP A 260 -55.89 3.67 4.62
CA ASP A 260 -57.06 4.44 5.02
C ASP A 260 -56.75 5.89 5.40
N ALA A 261 -57.76 6.73 5.17
CA ALA A 261 -57.87 8.11 5.62
C ALA A 261 -58.69 8.20 6.91
N HIS A 262 -58.16 8.82 7.97
CA HIS A 262 -58.87 9.48 9.09
C HIS A 262 -57.80 9.94 10.09
N ASP A 263 -57.89 11.02 10.86
CA ASP A 263 -58.98 11.91 11.21
C ASP A 263 -58.37 13.20 11.79
N LYS A 264 -59.24 14.20 11.87
CA LYS A 264 -59.12 15.60 12.29
C LYS A 264 -58.62 15.80 13.72
N GLY A 265 -58.19 17.04 13.96
CA GLY A 265 -58.39 17.73 15.24
C GLY A 265 -57.20 18.62 15.58
N LYS A 266 -57.32 19.95 15.43
CA LYS A 266 -57.62 20.91 16.53
C LYS A 266 -56.55 20.83 17.65
N THR A 267 -55.93 21.93 18.07
CA THR A 267 -56.58 23.19 18.48
C THR A 267 -55.56 24.32 18.66
N HIS A 268 -56.05 25.55 18.49
CA HIS A 268 -55.47 26.83 18.91
C HIS A 268 -54.78 26.82 20.28
N ALA A 269 -53.66 27.53 20.41
CA ALA A 269 -53.54 28.86 21.05
C ALA A 269 -52.06 29.24 21.16
#